data_AF-A0A372ZQZ9-F1
#
_entry.id   AF-A0A372ZQZ9-F1
#
_cell.length_a   1.000
_cell.length_b   1.000
_cell.length_c   1.000
_cell.angle_alpha   90.00
_cell.angle_beta   90.00
_cell.angle_gamma   90.00
#
_symmetry.space_group_name_H-M   'P 1'
#
loop_
_entity.id
_entity.type
_entity.pdbx_description
1 polymer ?
#
loop_
_entity_poly.entity_id
_entity_poly.type
_entity_poly.pdbx_seq_one_letter_code
_entity_poly.pdbx_strand_id
1 'polypeptide(L)'
;MALLSGESQRLRTGIGSAALRGLPGPAAEASLGVREVERELERIAGVHGAGAQAERRRLLHGLFARATAEEQGFLRAVLVGDLRQGALDAVVGDAVALPLRSAVLDGEAIALGPDGRPRPFQETAARTASRRDPDRLRAEVPLDAYFFDLLHRDGEDLVDRPGRERWAALAEAVPDGLRVARTETGDRDRALAFFRDTLALGHEGVLVKDPSAPYAAGRRGAGWIKVKPRHTLDLVVLAAEWGSGRRRGFLSNLHLGARAAGEPGLGPWAMLGKTFKGLTDETLARQTVELLARETGRDAWTVRVRPELVVEIAFDGVQRSSRYPAGLALRFARVVRYRPDKDAAEADTVATVREIAAAEGL
;
A
#
# COMPACT_ATOMS: atom_id res chain seq x y z
N MET A 1 11.73 -14.76 -11.75
CA MET A 1 13.08 -14.27 -11.37
C MET A 1 13.02 -12.75 -11.29
N ALA A 2 13.09 -12.15 -10.09
CA ALA A 2 13.07 -10.69 -9.96
C ALA A 2 14.45 -10.12 -10.34
N LEU A 3 14.55 -9.52 -11.52
CA LEU A 3 15.75 -8.82 -11.99
C LEU A 3 15.76 -7.39 -11.43
N LEU A 4 16.89 -6.97 -10.88
CA LEU A 4 17.14 -5.63 -10.35
C LEU A 4 18.00 -4.85 -11.35
N SER A 5 17.76 -3.54 -11.51
CA SER A 5 18.63 -2.63 -12.27
C SER A 5 18.79 -1.34 -11.45
N GLY A 6 20.03 -0.96 -11.16
CA GLY A 6 20.38 0.33 -10.56
C GLY A 6 20.69 1.37 -11.64
N GLU A 7 20.65 2.66 -11.29
CA GLU A 7 21.10 3.72 -12.20
C GLU A 7 22.58 3.53 -12.57
N SER A 8 22.85 3.07 -13.79
CA SER A 8 24.02 3.57 -14.49
C SER A 8 23.67 4.98 -14.92
N GLN A 9 24.39 5.98 -14.39
CA GLN A 9 24.33 7.39 -14.83
C GLN A 9 24.49 7.58 -16.36
N ARG A 10 24.73 6.50 -17.12
CA ARG A 10 25.02 6.45 -18.55
C ARG A 10 23.91 5.86 -19.44
N LEU A 11 22.78 5.39 -18.90
CA LEU A 11 21.70 4.76 -19.69
C LEU A 11 20.54 5.70 -20.10
N ARG A 12 20.83 6.98 -20.39
CA ARG A 12 19.93 7.77 -21.27
C ARG A 12 20.12 7.31 -22.72
N THR A 13 19.62 6.12 -23.04
CA THR A 13 19.81 5.49 -24.36
C THR A 13 19.13 6.25 -25.51
N GLY A 14 18.22 7.19 -25.21
CA GLY A 14 17.45 7.93 -26.22
C GLY A 14 16.47 7.04 -27.00
N ILE A 15 16.15 5.86 -26.46
CA ILE A 15 15.29 4.85 -27.09
C ILE A 15 13.85 5.08 -26.61
N GLY A 16 13.03 5.72 -27.45
CA GLY A 16 11.59 5.83 -27.19
C GLY A 16 10.83 4.52 -27.47
N SER A 17 9.59 4.43 -26.97
CA SER A 17 8.68 3.29 -27.21
C SER A 17 8.54 2.89 -28.69
N ALA A 18 8.71 3.85 -29.60
CA ALA A 18 8.72 3.65 -31.03
C ALA A 18 9.81 2.67 -31.54
N ALA A 19 10.97 2.65 -30.89
CA ALA A 19 12.11 1.79 -31.25
C ALA A 19 11.95 0.35 -30.77
N LEU A 20 10.97 0.08 -29.90
CA LEU A 20 10.65 -1.25 -29.35
C LEU A 20 9.48 -1.94 -30.08
N ARG A 21 9.03 -1.37 -31.20
CA ARG A 21 8.02 -1.97 -32.09
C ARG A 21 8.69 -2.93 -33.07
N GLY A 22 8.07 -4.08 -33.31
CA GLY A 22 8.58 -5.10 -34.23
C GLY A 22 9.82 -5.86 -33.71
N LEU A 23 9.95 -5.97 -32.38
CA LEU A 23 10.97 -6.82 -31.75
C LEU A 23 10.68 -8.32 -32.01
N PRO A 24 11.71 -9.17 -32.03
CA PRO A 24 11.58 -10.59 -32.32
C PRO A 24 10.85 -11.34 -31.20
N GLY A 25 10.38 -12.56 -31.53
CA GLY A 25 9.89 -13.51 -30.53
C GLY A 25 10.96 -13.85 -29.48
N PRO A 26 10.56 -14.28 -28.27
CA PRO A 26 11.50 -14.60 -27.20
C PRO A 26 12.32 -15.85 -27.50
N ALA A 27 13.55 -15.88 -26.99
CA ALA A 27 14.36 -17.08 -26.96
C ALA A 27 13.73 -18.14 -26.03
N ALA A 28 13.94 -19.42 -26.36
CA ALA A 28 13.46 -20.54 -25.53
C ALA A 28 14.29 -20.72 -24.24
N GLU A 29 15.57 -20.37 -24.29
CA GLU A 29 16.52 -20.54 -23.19
C GLU A 29 17.26 -19.23 -22.89
N ALA A 30 17.62 -19.02 -21.62
CA ALA A 30 18.36 -17.86 -21.18
C ALA A 30 19.82 -17.93 -21.66
N SER A 31 20.27 -16.91 -22.38
CA SER A 31 21.62 -16.85 -22.96
C SER A 31 22.35 -15.53 -22.73
N LEU A 32 21.72 -14.59 -22.01
CA LEU A 32 22.24 -13.24 -21.80
C LEU A 32 22.87 -13.11 -20.42
N GLY A 33 24.13 -12.69 -20.38
CA GLY A 33 24.77 -12.27 -19.12
C GLY A 33 24.51 -10.79 -18.81
N VAL A 34 24.39 -10.42 -17.54
CA VAL A 34 24.13 -9.01 -17.12
C VAL A 34 25.18 -8.04 -17.69
N ARG A 35 26.48 -8.38 -17.58
CA ARG A 35 27.57 -7.56 -18.15
C ARG A 35 27.54 -7.49 -19.68
N GLU A 36 26.97 -8.50 -20.34
CA GLU A 36 26.83 -8.51 -21.79
C GLU A 36 25.70 -7.59 -22.22
N VAL A 37 24.55 -7.65 -21.55
CA VAL A 37 23.43 -6.74 -21.74
C VAL A 37 23.89 -5.29 -21.55
N GLU A 38 24.64 -5.00 -20.47
CA GLU A 38 25.19 -3.67 -20.22
C GLU A 38 26.04 -3.16 -21.39
N ARG A 39 27.02 -3.96 -21.85
CA ARG A 39 27.86 -3.59 -23.01
C ARG A 39 27.07 -3.36 -24.28
N GLU A 40 26.05 -4.16 -24.55
CA GLU A 40 25.21 -3.98 -25.74
C GLU A 40 24.35 -2.72 -25.62
N LEU A 41 23.81 -2.41 -24.44
CA LEU A 41 23.08 -1.17 -24.19
C LEU A 41 23.99 0.07 -24.31
N GLU A 42 25.23 0.00 -23.83
CA GLU A 42 26.24 1.05 -24.03
C GLU A 42 26.56 1.25 -25.51
N ARG A 43 26.76 0.15 -26.26
CA ARG A 43 26.97 0.20 -27.71
C ARG A 43 25.79 0.87 -28.41
N ILE A 44 24.55 0.52 -28.05
CA ILE A 44 23.34 1.15 -28.60
C ILE A 44 23.28 2.65 -28.27
N ALA A 45 23.59 3.04 -27.04
CA ALA A 45 23.60 4.43 -26.60
C ALA A 45 24.63 5.28 -27.36
N GLY A 46 25.81 4.70 -27.66
CA GLY A 46 26.90 5.35 -28.39
C GLY A 46 26.69 5.49 -29.90
N VAL A 47 25.59 4.96 -30.48
CA VAL A 47 25.31 5.11 -31.91
C VAL A 47 24.86 6.53 -32.22
N HIS A 48 25.59 7.26 -33.08
CA HIS A 48 25.29 8.64 -33.49
C HIS A 48 25.46 8.81 -35.02
N GLY A 49 24.93 9.91 -35.57
CA GLY A 49 25.08 10.26 -36.99
C GLY A 49 23.97 9.77 -37.93
N ALA A 50 24.18 9.95 -39.24
CA ALA A 50 23.23 9.53 -40.27
C ALA A 50 23.05 7.99 -40.23
N GLY A 51 21.81 7.52 -40.22
CA GLY A 51 21.49 6.07 -40.13
C GLY A 51 21.47 5.51 -38.70
N ALA A 52 21.76 6.31 -37.66
CA ALA A 52 21.79 5.86 -36.27
C ALA A 52 20.51 5.14 -35.81
N GLN A 53 19.34 5.56 -36.30
CA GLN A 53 18.07 4.92 -35.95
C GLN A 53 17.94 3.49 -36.47
N ALA A 54 18.43 3.22 -37.67
CA ALA A 54 18.41 1.87 -38.24
C ALA A 54 19.39 0.95 -37.48
N GLU A 55 20.57 1.47 -37.14
CA GLU A 55 21.59 0.71 -36.42
C GLU A 55 21.20 0.42 -34.98
N ARG A 56 20.64 1.39 -34.25
CA ARG A 56 20.06 1.14 -32.91
C ARG A 56 18.98 0.06 -32.95
N ARG A 57 18.12 0.07 -33.98
CA ARG A 57 17.07 -0.95 -34.14
C ARG A 57 17.65 -2.32 -34.39
N ARG A 58 18.68 -2.43 -35.23
CA ARG A 58 19.37 -3.69 -35.51
C ARG A 58 19.99 -4.29 -34.24
N LEU A 59 20.68 -3.46 -33.46
CA LEU A 59 21.30 -3.87 -32.19
C LEU A 59 20.27 -4.27 -31.14
N LEU A 60 19.20 -3.49 -30.99
CA LEU A 60 18.08 -3.84 -30.11
C LEU A 60 17.42 -5.17 -30.52
N HIS A 61 17.19 -5.37 -31.81
CA HIS A 61 16.63 -6.62 -32.31
C HIS A 61 17.55 -7.81 -32.01
N GLY A 62 18.88 -7.64 -32.13
CA GLY A 62 19.86 -8.67 -31.76
C GLY A 62 19.84 -9.01 -30.27
N LEU A 63 19.77 -7.99 -29.40
CA LEU A 63 19.68 -8.17 -27.95
C LEU A 63 18.38 -8.90 -27.56
N PHE A 64 17.24 -8.45 -28.09
CA PHE A 64 15.93 -9.02 -27.76
C PHE A 64 15.70 -10.43 -28.33
N ALA A 65 16.31 -10.79 -29.46
CA ALA A 65 16.22 -12.14 -30.03
C ALA A 65 16.81 -13.22 -29.11
N ARG A 66 17.75 -12.82 -28.24
CA ARG A 66 18.46 -13.70 -27.31
C ARG A 66 17.84 -13.72 -25.91
N ALA A 67 16.89 -12.83 -25.65
CA ALA A 67 16.19 -12.70 -24.39
C ALA A 67 14.95 -13.61 -24.37
N THR A 68 14.77 -14.33 -23.27
CA THR A 68 13.53 -15.05 -22.94
C THR A 68 12.36 -14.09 -22.74
N ALA A 69 11.13 -14.62 -22.61
CA ALA A 69 9.94 -13.80 -22.43
C ALA A 69 10.01 -12.91 -21.17
N GLU A 70 10.55 -13.44 -20.06
CA GLU A 70 10.73 -12.69 -18.80
C GLU A 70 11.79 -11.60 -18.95
N GLU A 71 12.94 -11.92 -19.58
CA GLU A 71 14.01 -10.95 -19.85
C GLU A 71 13.59 -9.85 -20.82
N GLN A 72 12.81 -10.17 -21.87
CA GLN A 72 12.26 -9.15 -22.77
C GLN A 72 11.31 -8.20 -22.04
N GLY A 73 10.48 -8.73 -21.13
CA GLY A 73 9.60 -7.92 -20.29
C GLY A 73 10.40 -6.95 -19.42
N PHE A 74 11.47 -7.45 -18.79
CA PHE A 74 12.37 -6.65 -17.97
C PHE A 74 13.11 -5.57 -18.77
N LEU A 75 13.73 -5.94 -19.89
CA LEU A 75 14.47 -5.01 -20.75
C LEU A 75 13.57 -3.90 -21.31
N ARG A 76 12.30 -4.19 -21.63
CA ARG A 76 11.32 -3.16 -22.02
C ARG A 76 11.06 -2.18 -20.88
N ALA A 77 10.84 -2.68 -19.67
CA ALA A 77 10.60 -1.83 -18.51
C ALA A 77 11.81 -0.93 -18.20
N VAL A 78 13.03 -1.47 -18.30
CA VAL A 78 14.29 -0.71 -18.14
C VAL A 78 14.40 0.38 -19.22
N LEU A 79 14.21 0.03 -20.49
CA LEU A 79 14.44 0.94 -21.62
C LEU A 79 13.41 2.06 -21.74
N VAL A 80 12.16 1.81 -21.33
CA VAL A 80 11.08 2.81 -21.37
C VAL A 80 11.04 3.67 -20.10
N GLY A 81 11.85 3.33 -19.08
CA GLY A 81 11.83 4.02 -17.79
C GLY A 81 10.54 3.77 -17.00
N ASP A 82 9.88 2.63 -17.23
CA ASP A 82 8.67 2.21 -16.50
C ASP A 82 9.00 1.44 -15.21
N LEU A 83 10.28 1.20 -14.93
CA LEU A 83 10.72 0.86 -13.58
C LEU A 83 10.54 2.08 -12.68
N ARG A 84 9.91 1.91 -11.52
CA ARG A 84 9.69 2.98 -10.52
C ARG A 84 11.02 3.41 -9.88
N GLN A 85 11.87 4.07 -10.66
CA GLN A 85 13.28 4.36 -10.40
C GLN A 85 13.53 5.17 -9.11
N GLY A 86 12.57 6.00 -8.68
CA GLY A 86 12.72 6.79 -7.46
C GLY A 86 12.88 5.97 -6.17
N ALA A 87 12.46 4.71 -6.13
CA ALA A 87 12.70 3.81 -4.98
C ALA A 87 14.05 3.06 -5.08
N LEU A 88 14.69 3.05 -6.25
CA LEU A 88 15.86 2.21 -6.53
C LEU A 88 17.18 2.84 -6.03
N ASP A 89 17.35 4.17 -6.09
CA ASP A 89 18.63 4.81 -5.70
C ASP A 89 18.90 4.74 -4.19
N ALA A 90 17.86 4.92 -3.37
CA ALA A 90 17.93 4.74 -1.91
C ALA A 90 18.37 3.32 -1.54
N VAL A 91 17.80 2.34 -2.23
CA VAL A 91 18.10 0.92 -2.03
C VAL A 91 19.53 0.59 -2.51
N VAL A 92 20.03 1.22 -3.57
CA VAL A 92 21.36 0.93 -4.15
C VAL A 92 22.50 1.45 -3.25
N GLY A 93 22.37 2.65 -2.66
CA GLY A 93 23.40 3.19 -1.76
C GLY A 93 23.69 2.29 -0.56
N ASP A 94 22.63 1.85 0.10
CA ASP A 94 22.71 0.97 1.28
C ASP A 94 23.04 -0.48 0.92
N ALA A 95 22.54 -0.98 -0.22
CA ALA A 95 22.80 -2.35 -0.66
C ALA A 95 24.24 -2.59 -1.16
N VAL A 96 24.91 -1.57 -1.72
CA VAL A 96 26.30 -1.69 -2.22
C VAL A 96 27.30 -1.94 -1.08
N ALA A 97 26.98 -1.56 0.15
CA ALA A 97 27.83 -1.80 1.32
C ALA A 97 27.68 -3.20 1.93
N LEU A 98 26.72 -4.00 1.45
CA LEU A 98 26.46 -5.32 2.02
C LEU A 98 27.52 -6.35 1.59
N PRO A 99 27.97 -7.25 2.48
CA PRO A 99 28.97 -8.28 2.18
C PRO A 99 28.36 -9.46 1.39
N LEU A 100 27.69 -9.16 0.27
CA LEU A 100 26.96 -10.10 -0.57
C LEU A 100 27.46 -10.02 -2.02
N ARG A 101 27.69 -11.16 -2.66
CA ARG A 101 28.02 -11.21 -4.10
C ARG A 101 26.76 -11.17 -4.95
N SER A 102 25.71 -11.86 -4.52
CA SER A 102 24.37 -11.81 -5.14
C SER A 102 23.29 -12.04 -4.10
N ALA A 103 22.20 -11.28 -4.15
CA ALA A 103 21.10 -11.46 -3.21
C ALA A 103 19.75 -11.04 -3.80
N VAL A 104 18.68 -11.64 -3.27
CA VAL A 104 17.31 -11.15 -3.45
C VAL A 104 16.78 -10.79 -2.07
N LEU A 105 16.66 -9.50 -1.80
CA LEU A 105 16.13 -8.95 -0.56
C LEU A 105 14.69 -8.48 -0.77
N ASP A 106 13.85 -8.67 0.24
CA ASP A 106 12.51 -8.10 0.30
C ASP A 106 12.46 -7.04 1.41
N GLY A 107 11.86 -5.89 1.13
CA GLY A 107 11.97 -4.71 1.96
C GLY A 107 10.96 -3.62 1.63
N GLU A 108 10.93 -2.59 2.48
CA GLU A 108 10.10 -1.41 2.32
C GLU A 108 11.00 -0.17 2.15
N ALA A 109 10.63 0.73 1.24
CA ALA A 109 11.27 2.03 1.11
C ALA A 109 10.43 3.07 1.86
N ILE A 110 10.98 3.63 2.94
CA ILE A 110 10.26 4.50 3.86
C ILE A 110 10.82 5.91 3.76
N ALA A 111 9.95 6.92 3.71
CA ALA A 111 10.37 8.30 3.88
C ALA A 111 10.26 8.66 5.36
N LEU A 112 11.34 9.14 5.97
CA LEU A 112 11.31 9.61 7.35
C LEU A 112 11.14 11.14 7.41
N GLY A 113 10.43 11.59 8.45
CA GLY A 113 10.37 12.99 8.86
C GLY A 113 11.65 13.40 9.60
N PRO A 114 11.82 14.71 9.89
CA PRO A 114 12.94 15.21 10.69
C PRO A 114 13.01 14.63 12.11
N ASP A 115 11.88 14.13 12.61
CA ASP A 115 11.73 13.45 13.90
C ASP A 115 12.03 11.95 13.85
N GLY A 116 12.46 11.44 12.68
CA GLY A 116 12.75 10.02 12.46
C GLY A 116 11.50 9.15 12.31
N ARG A 117 10.29 9.73 12.24
CA ARG A 117 9.04 8.98 12.07
C ARG A 117 8.70 8.78 10.59
N PRO A 118 8.02 7.69 10.22
CA PRO A 118 7.54 7.51 8.86
C PRO A 118 6.59 8.64 8.43
N ARG A 119 6.81 9.21 7.26
CA ARG A 119 5.86 10.12 6.63
C ARG A 119 4.61 9.36 6.17
N PRO A 120 3.43 10.02 6.13
CA PRO A 120 2.21 9.41 5.63
C PRO A 120 2.39 8.83 4.22
N PHE A 121 1.78 7.66 3.97
CA PHE A 121 1.88 6.96 2.68
C PHE A 121 1.50 7.85 1.48
N GLN A 122 0.61 8.83 1.64
CA GLN A 122 0.23 9.74 0.56
C GLN A 122 1.40 10.61 0.09
N GLU A 123 2.27 11.04 1.01
CA GLU A 123 3.49 11.80 0.69
C GLU A 123 4.52 10.91 -0.02
N THR A 124 4.75 9.69 0.50
CA THR A 124 5.65 8.71 -0.12
C THR A 124 5.15 8.27 -1.50
N ALA A 125 3.84 8.03 -1.65
CA ALA A 125 3.22 7.63 -2.90
C ALA A 125 3.32 8.75 -3.95
N ALA A 126 3.12 10.02 -3.56
CA ALA A 126 3.32 11.16 -4.44
C ALA A 126 4.75 11.24 -4.98
N ARG A 127 5.76 10.94 -4.13
CA ARG A 127 7.17 10.81 -4.56
C ARG A 127 7.38 9.68 -5.57
N THR A 128 6.80 8.51 -5.35
CA THR A 128 6.95 7.39 -6.31
C THR A 128 6.14 7.56 -7.61
N ALA A 129 5.09 8.37 -7.59
CA ALA A 129 4.21 8.62 -8.73
C ALA A 129 4.66 9.82 -9.60
N SER A 130 5.40 10.77 -9.04
CA SER A 130 5.86 11.95 -9.78
C SER A 130 7.02 11.60 -10.72
N ARG A 131 6.86 11.94 -12.00
CA ARG A 131 7.90 11.84 -13.05
C ARG A 131 8.63 13.17 -13.29
N ARG A 132 8.26 14.24 -12.57
CA ARG A 132 8.83 15.58 -12.74
C ARG A 132 9.89 15.82 -11.67
N ASP A 133 11.10 16.19 -12.11
CA ASP A 133 12.22 16.62 -11.28
C ASP A 133 12.59 15.64 -10.14
N PRO A 134 13.05 14.42 -10.49
CA PRO A 134 13.43 13.40 -9.51
C PRO A 134 14.56 13.87 -8.59
N ASP A 135 15.49 14.69 -9.06
CA ASP A 135 16.61 15.19 -8.26
C ASP A 135 16.12 16.07 -7.09
N ARG A 136 15.17 16.96 -7.36
CA ARG A 136 14.54 17.79 -6.33
C ARG A 136 13.72 16.97 -5.34
N LEU A 137 12.91 16.02 -5.83
CA LEU A 137 12.11 15.16 -4.96
C LEU A 137 12.98 14.25 -4.08
N ARG A 138 14.17 13.84 -4.56
CA ARG A 138 15.18 13.13 -3.75
C ARG A 138 15.66 13.98 -2.58
N ALA A 139 15.90 15.28 -2.80
CA ALA A 139 16.36 16.18 -1.74
C ALA A 139 15.24 16.54 -0.75
N GLU A 140 14.01 16.70 -1.22
CA GLU A 140 12.87 17.10 -0.37
C GLU A 140 12.31 15.94 0.47
N VAL A 141 12.31 14.71 -0.07
CA VAL A 141 11.77 13.51 0.59
C VAL A 141 12.71 12.33 0.36
N PRO A 142 13.81 12.20 1.13
CA PRO A 142 14.69 11.03 1.05
C PRO A 142 13.92 9.75 1.39
N LEU A 143 14.31 8.64 0.75
CA LEU A 143 13.82 7.29 1.08
C LEU A 143 14.97 6.53 1.68
N ASP A 144 14.67 5.73 2.70
CA ASP A 144 15.59 4.77 3.32
C ASP A 144 15.03 3.36 3.12
N ALA A 145 15.91 2.39 2.88
CA ALA A 145 15.52 1.01 2.63
C ALA A 145 15.57 0.18 3.92
N TYR A 146 14.48 -0.52 4.22
CA TYR A 146 14.39 -1.44 5.36
C TYR A 146 14.01 -2.84 4.91
N PHE A 147 14.92 -3.80 5.07
CA PHE A 147 14.75 -5.17 4.62
C PHE A 147 14.10 -6.05 5.70
N PHE A 148 13.20 -6.93 5.30
CA PHE A 148 12.48 -7.83 6.20
C PHE A 148 12.56 -9.32 5.82
N ASP A 149 13.10 -9.66 4.65
CA ASP A 149 13.35 -11.04 4.23
C ASP A 149 14.56 -11.15 3.28
N LEU A 150 15.20 -12.32 3.25
CA LEU A 150 16.29 -12.66 2.34
C LEU A 150 15.91 -13.95 1.60
N LEU A 151 15.72 -13.85 0.29
CA LEU A 151 15.14 -14.89 -0.55
C LEU A 151 16.19 -15.65 -1.35
N HIS A 152 17.36 -15.06 -1.55
CA HIS A 152 18.51 -15.66 -2.22
C HIS A 152 19.80 -15.07 -1.66
N ARG A 153 20.84 -15.88 -1.48
CA ARG A 153 22.17 -15.46 -1.05
C ARG A 153 23.24 -16.24 -1.81
N ASP A 154 24.06 -15.53 -2.58
CA ASP A 154 25.33 -16.03 -3.12
C ASP A 154 25.27 -17.35 -3.91
N GLY A 155 24.15 -17.61 -4.57
CA GLY A 155 23.89 -18.84 -5.33
C GLY A 155 22.93 -19.82 -4.64
N GLU A 156 22.54 -19.58 -3.39
CA GLU A 156 21.56 -20.39 -2.66
C GLU A 156 20.18 -19.71 -2.63
N ASP A 157 19.16 -20.44 -3.09
CA ASP A 157 17.75 -20.02 -2.96
C ASP A 157 17.22 -20.37 -1.56
N LEU A 158 16.67 -19.36 -0.89
CA LEU A 158 16.14 -19.46 0.47
C LEU A 158 14.61 -19.45 0.50
N VAL A 159 13.94 -19.20 -0.63
CA VAL A 159 12.47 -19.02 -0.73
C VAL A 159 11.68 -20.13 -0.01
N ASP A 160 12.09 -21.39 -0.18
CA ASP A 160 11.40 -22.55 0.40
C ASP A 160 11.81 -22.85 1.85
N ARG A 161 12.83 -22.16 2.38
CA ARG A 161 13.27 -22.33 3.76
C ARG A 161 12.27 -21.71 4.74
N PRO A 162 12.15 -22.25 5.97
CA PRO A 162 11.39 -21.62 7.05
C PRO A 162 11.78 -20.15 7.25
N GLY A 163 10.81 -19.30 7.60
CA GLY A 163 11.03 -17.89 7.88
C GLY A 163 12.22 -17.64 8.81
N ARG A 164 12.32 -18.40 9.89
CA ARG A 164 13.42 -18.28 10.86
C ARG A 164 14.82 -18.40 10.25
N GLU A 165 15.02 -19.30 9.29
CA GLU A 165 16.31 -19.51 8.63
C GLU A 165 16.63 -18.32 7.72
N ARG A 166 15.64 -17.85 6.96
CA ARG A 166 15.80 -16.67 6.10
C ARG A 166 16.11 -15.40 6.90
N TRP A 167 15.47 -15.24 8.06
CA TRP A 167 15.69 -14.06 8.92
C TRP A 167 17.02 -14.08 9.64
N ALA A 168 17.53 -15.26 9.99
CA ALA A 168 18.89 -15.42 10.49
C ALA A 168 19.91 -15.07 9.40
N ALA A 169 19.73 -15.59 8.18
CA ALA A 169 20.59 -15.26 7.04
C ALA A 169 20.54 -13.76 6.70
N LEU A 170 19.37 -13.11 6.81
CA LEU A 170 19.23 -11.66 6.69
C LEU A 170 20.01 -10.92 7.78
N ALA A 171 19.94 -11.36 9.03
CA ALA A 171 20.64 -10.72 10.15
C ALA A 171 22.16 -10.82 10.05
N GLU A 172 22.68 -11.91 9.47
CA GLU A 172 24.11 -12.05 9.19
C GLU A 172 24.57 -11.11 8.05
N ALA A 173 23.71 -10.88 7.07
CA ALA A 173 24.07 -10.19 5.84
C ALA A 173 23.77 -8.68 5.88
N VAL A 174 22.83 -8.23 6.71
CA VAL A 174 22.30 -6.86 6.70
C VAL A 174 22.39 -6.23 8.10
N PRO A 175 23.03 -5.05 8.25
CA PRO A 175 23.11 -4.34 9.52
C PRO A 175 21.73 -4.02 10.12
N ASP A 176 21.63 -3.97 11.45
CA ASP A 176 20.41 -3.67 12.20
C ASP A 176 19.68 -2.42 11.72
N GLY A 177 20.41 -1.35 11.39
CA GLY A 177 19.84 -0.07 10.95
C GLY A 177 19.09 -0.14 9.61
N LEU A 178 19.31 -1.19 8.81
CA LEU A 178 18.67 -1.41 7.51
C LEU A 178 17.64 -2.55 7.58
N ARG A 179 17.29 -3.04 8.77
CA ARG A 179 16.34 -4.14 8.95
C ARG A 179 15.06 -3.63 9.58
N VAL A 180 13.93 -4.18 9.15
CA VAL A 180 12.66 -3.98 9.85
C VAL A 180 12.74 -4.65 11.22
N ALA A 181 12.39 -3.89 12.27
CA ALA A 181 12.35 -4.39 13.65
C ALA A 181 11.47 -5.64 13.77
N ARG A 182 11.89 -6.60 14.60
CA ARG A 182 11.25 -7.91 14.74
C ARG A 182 11.27 -8.40 16.18
N THR A 183 10.20 -9.07 16.59
CA THR A 183 10.17 -9.93 17.77
C THR A 183 9.58 -11.29 17.40
N GLU A 184 10.15 -12.39 17.92
CA GLU A 184 9.56 -13.73 17.85
C GLU A 184 9.03 -14.09 19.24
N THR A 185 7.74 -14.34 19.36
CA THR A 185 7.11 -14.66 20.65
C THR A 185 5.81 -15.44 20.48
N GLY A 186 5.56 -16.38 21.39
CA GLY A 186 4.25 -17.00 21.60
C GLY A 186 3.41 -16.30 22.69
N ASP A 187 3.95 -15.26 23.32
CA ASP A 187 3.30 -14.50 24.38
C ASP A 187 2.49 -13.33 23.80
N ARG A 188 1.20 -13.28 24.14
CA ARG A 188 0.28 -12.27 23.62
C ARG A 188 0.61 -10.86 24.14
N ASP A 189 0.99 -10.72 25.40
CA ASP A 189 1.24 -9.41 26.00
C ASP A 189 2.52 -8.79 25.44
N ARG A 190 3.55 -9.62 25.21
CA ARG A 190 4.77 -9.20 24.52
C ARG A 190 4.49 -8.78 23.07
N ALA A 191 3.65 -9.53 22.35
CA ALA A 191 3.23 -9.14 21.00
C ALA A 191 2.45 -7.82 20.98
N LEU A 192 1.56 -7.61 21.96
CA LEU A 192 0.80 -6.36 22.10
C LEU A 192 1.69 -5.18 22.49
N ALA A 193 2.71 -5.39 23.33
CA ALA A 193 3.70 -4.36 23.65
C ALA A 193 4.47 -3.92 22.39
N PHE A 194 5.03 -4.88 21.65
CA PHE A 194 5.72 -4.58 20.39
C PHE A 194 4.82 -3.85 19.37
N PHE A 195 3.55 -4.24 19.29
CA PHE A 195 2.57 -3.55 18.45
C PHE A 195 2.36 -2.09 18.89
N ARG A 196 2.15 -1.82 20.18
CA ARG A 196 1.99 -0.46 20.71
C ARG A 196 3.23 0.41 20.48
N ASP A 197 4.42 -0.15 20.73
CA ASP A 197 5.69 0.57 20.54
C ASP A 197 5.90 0.91 19.05
N THR A 198 5.56 -0.03 18.16
CA THR A 198 5.59 0.18 16.70
C THR A 198 4.67 1.32 16.27
N LEU A 199 3.45 1.40 16.83
CA LEU A 199 2.53 2.51 16.58
C LEU A 199 3.03 3.84 17.14
N ALA A 200 3.66 3.84 18.32
CA ALA A 200 4.22 5.05 18.93
C ALA A 200 5.39 5.65 18.12
N LEU A 201 6.06 4.83 17.32
CA LEU A 201 7.06 5.24 16.33
C LEU A 201 6.44 5.78 15.02
N GLY A 202 5.12 5.78 14.88
CA GLY A 202 4.40 6.29 13.70
C GLY A 202 4.22 5.27 12.58
N HIS A 203 4.54 4.00 12.78
CA HIS A 203 4.24 2.96 11.79
C HIS A 203 2.74 2.60 11.80
N GLU A 204 2.27 2.07 10.67
CA GLU A 204 0.84 1.74 10.47
C GLU A 204 0.38 0.50 11.28
N GLY A 205 1.32 -0.33 11.74
CA GLY A 205 1.04 -1.57 12.44
C GLY A 205 2.14 -2.61 12.25
N VAL A 206 1.81 -3.89 12.40
CA VAL A 206 2.76 -5.00 12.32
C VAL A 206 2.31 -6.08 11.34
N LEU A 207 3.27 -6.85 10.83
CA LEU A 207 3.03 -8.11 10.16
C LEU A 207 3.32 -9.27 11.12
N VAL A 208 2.31 -10.11 11.37
CA VAL A 208 2.47 -11.37 12.09
C VAL A 208 2.76 -12.46 11.07
N LYS A 209 3.92 -13.11 11.21
CA LYS A 209 4.40 -14.15 10.32
C LYS A 209 4.58 -15.46 11.07
N ASP A 210 4.18 -16.58 10.48
CA ASP A 210 4.55 -17.91 10.98
C ASP A 210 6.05 -18.15 10.72
N PRO A 211 6.87 -18.35 11.76
CA PRO A 211 8.32 -18.54 11.60
C PRO A 211 8.70 -19.86 10.93
N SER A 212 7.79 -20.84 10.88
CA SER A 212 8.00 -22.12 10.21
C SER A 212 7.62 -22.10 8.72
N ALA A 213 6.87 -21.08 8.28
CA ALA A 213 6.35 -21.04 6.92
C ALA A 213 7.41 -20.61 5.88
N PRO A 214 7.38 -21.20 4.67
CA PRO A 214 8.18 -20.75 3.54
C PRO A 214 7.69 -19.39 3.03
N TYR A 215 8.45 -18.78 2.11
CA TYR A 215 8.06 -17.52 1.49
C TYR A 215 6.98 -17.76 0.42
N ALA A 216 5.80 -17.16 0.59
CA ALA A 216 4.66 -17.35 -0.31
C ALA A 216 4.61 -16.28 -1.40
N ALA A 217 5.49 -16.38 -2.41
CA ALA A 217 5.51 -15.44 -3.54
C ALA A 217 4.14 -15.37 -4.25
N GLY A 218 3.52 -14.18 -4.28
CA GLY A 218 2.30 -13.90 -5.03
C GLY A 218 1.01 -14.57 -4.51
N ARG A 219 1.06 -15.34 -3.42
CA ARG A 219 -0.11 -16.03 -2.84
C ARG A 219 -0.54 -15.33 -1.56
N ARG A 220 -1.84 -15.02 -1.44
CA ARG A 220 -2.45 -14.59 -0.17
C ARG A 220 -2.56 -15.81 0.77
N GLY A 221 -1.43 -16.28 1.29
CA GLY A 221 -1.36 -17.38 2.24
C GLY A 221 -1.68 -16.93 3.67
N ALA A 222 -2.14 -17.87 4.51
CA ALA A 222 -2.46 -17.63 5.92
C ALA A 222 -1.25 -17.27 6.80
N GLY A 223 -0.02 -17.41 6.29
CA GLY A 223 1.20 -17.18 7.08
C GLY A 223 1.58 -15.72 7.28
N TRP A 224 0.91 -14.74 6.64
CA TRP A 224 1.24 -13.32 6.71
C TRP A 224 -0.01 -12.51 7.04
N ILE A 225 -0.15 -12.10 8.30
CA ILE A 225 -1.33 -11.37 8.79
C ILE A 225 -0.92 -9.94 9.11
N LYS A 226 -1.51 -8.98 8.39
CA LYS A 226 -1.35 -7.55 8.68
C LYS A 226 -2.27 -7.16 9.82
N VAL A 227 -1.68 -6.70 10.93
CA VAL A 227 -2.38 -6.23 12.12
C VAL A 227 -2.18 -4.74 12.23
N LYS A 228 -3.28 -3.99 12.17
CA LYS A 228 -3.34 -2.53 12.27
C LYS A 228 -4.31 -2.14 13.38
N PRO A 229 -4.14 -0.97 14.00
CA PRO A 229 -5.12 -0.47 14.94
C PRO A 229 -6.44 -0.33 14.18
N ARG A 230 -7.51 -0.88 14.75
CA ARG A 230 -8.85 -0.61 14.25
C ARG A 230 -9.32 0.64 14.96
N HIS A 231 -9.37 1.76 14.26
CA HIS A 231 -10.09 2.91 14.75
C HIS A 231 -11.58 2.59 14.66
N THR A 232 -12.27 2.79 15.77
CA THR A 232 -13.73 2.70 15.81
C THR A 232 -14.29 4.03 16.26
N LEU A 233 -15.43 4.40 15.69
CA LEU A 233 -16.26 5.50 16.15
C LEU A 233 -17.66 4.96 16.39
N ASP A 234 -18.28 5.39 17.47
CA ASP A 234 -19.70 5.19 17.73
C ASP A 234 -20.48 6.34 17.06
N LEU A 235 -21.20 6.02 15.98
CA LEU A 235 -21.87 7.00 15.12
C LEU A 235 -23.37 6.74 15.08
N VAL A 236 -24.16 7.81 14.89
CA VAL A 236 -25.61 7.67 14.72
C VAL A 236 -25.97 7.32 13.28
N VAL A 237 -27.05 6.56 13.10
CA VAL A 237 -27.68 6.37 11.79
C VAL A 237 -28.62 7.53 11.51
N LEU A 238 -28.33 8.28 10.45
CA LEU A 238 -29.14 9.42 10.00
C LEU A 238 -30.20 9.02 8.97
N ALA A 239 -29.86 8.03 8.15
CA ALA A 239 -30.70 7.49 7.09
C ALA A 239 -30.15 6.14 6.62
N ALA A 240 -30.92 5.43 5.81
CA ALA A 240 -30.44 4.25 5.11
C ALA A 240 -31.06 4.15 3.71
N GLU A 241 -30.34 3.53 2.77
CA GLU A 241 -30.84 3.28 1.42
C GLU A 241 -31.24 1.82 1.22
N TRP A 242 -32.26 1.62 0.38
CA TRP A 242 -32.66 0.30 -0.08
C TRP A 242 -31.53 -0.38 -0.85
N GLY A 243 -31.24 -1.63 -0.49
CA GLY A 243 -30.23 -2.43 -1.14
C GLY A 243 -30.59 -2.83 -2.57
N SER A 244 -29.57 -3.16 -3.34
CA SER A 244 -29.71 -3.71 -4.70
C SER A 244 -29.21 -5.16 -4.75
N GLY A 245 -29.54 -5.86 -5.84
CA GLY A 245 -29.16 -7.27 -6.05
C GLY A 245 -29.63 -8.17 -4.90
N ARG A 246 -28.70 -8.94 -4.31
CA ARG A 246 -28.98 -9.85 -3.18
C ARG A 246 -29.49 -9.18 -1.90
N ARG A 247 -29.44 -7.85 -1.81
CA ARG A 247 -29.91 -7.05 -0.66
C ARG A 247 -31.19 -6.26 -0.97
N ARG A 248 -31.82 -6.53 -2.13
CA ARG A 248 -33.11 -5.93 -2.49
C ARG A 248 -34.14 -6.25 -1.39
N GLY A 249 -34.89 -5.24 -0.96
CA GLY A 249 -35.87 -5.36 0.12
C GLY A 249 -35.32 -5.08 1.52
N PHE A 250 -34.01 -4.85 1.68
CA PHE A 250 -33.41 -4.46 2.96
C PHE A 250 -32.84 -3.04 2.90
N LEU A 251 -32.98 -2.29 3.99
CA LEU A 251 -32.24 -1.04 4.19
C LEU A 251 -30.80 -1.43 4.53
N SER A 252 -29.85 -1.19 3.64
CA SER A 252 -28.51 -1.79 3.72
C SER A 252 -27.34 -0.81 3.68
N ASN A 253 -27.53 0.38 3.12
CA ASN A 253 -26.48 1.41 3.04
C ASN A 253 -26.77 2.52 4.06
N LEU A 254 -26.16 2.43 5.23
CA LEU A 254 -26.36 3.34 6.36
C LEU A 254 -25.65 4.67 6.10
N HIS A 255 -26.30 5.79 6.38
CA HIS A 255 -25.73 7.13 6.43
C HIS A 255 -25.28 7.41 7.86
N LEU A 256 -23.97 7.57 8.07
CA LEU A 256 -23.36 7.66 9.39
C LEU A 256 -23.11 9.12 9.77
N GLY A 257 -23.54 9.50 10.97
CA GLY A 257 -23.38 10.85 11.52
C GLY A 257 -22.56 10.88 12.81
N ALA A 258 -21.64 11.82 12.91
CA ALA A 258 -21.04 12.22 14.18
C ALA A 258 -21.77 13.43 14.75
N ARG A 259 -21.65 13.64 16.06
CA ARG A 259 -22.26 14.80 16.71
C ARG A 259 -21.44 16.06 16.42
N ALA A 260 -22.10 17.14 16.00
CA ALA A 260 -21.39 18.39 15.71
C ALA A 260 -20.97 19.16 16.97
N ALA A 261 -21.67 18.94 18.10
CA ALA A 261 -21.35 19.52 19.41
C ALA A 261 -21.09 21.04 19.40
N GLY A 262 -21.83 21.79 18.56
CA GLY A 262 -21.72 23.25 18.46
C GLY A 262 -20.68 23.76 17.46
N GLU A 263 -20.06 22.90 16.64
CA GLU A 263 -19.17 23.35 15.57
C GLU A 263 -19.88 24.33 14.61
N PRO A 264 -19.29 25.52 14.37
CA PRO A 264 -19.90 26.54 13.51
C PRO A 264 -20.18 26.02 12.09
N GLY A 265 -21.36 26.34 11.56
CA GLY A 265 -21.76 25.95 10.20
C GLY A 265 -22.24 24.51 10.05
N LEU A 266 -22.26 23.72 11.14
CA LEU A 266 -22.82 22.37 11.15
C LEU A 266 -24.19 22.34 11.86
N GLY A 267 -25.09 21.49 11.37
CA GLY A 267 -26.29 21.10 12.11
C GLY A 267 -25.93 20.20 13.31
N PRO A 268 -26.91 19.66 14.06
CA PRO A 268 -26.64 18.82 15.24
C PRO A 268 -25.81 17.57 14.93
N TRP A 269 -25.90 17.08 13.70
CA TRP A 269 -25.19 15.91 13.19
C TRP A 269 -24.44 16.26 11.90
N ALA A 270 -23.22 15.76 11.79
CA ALA A 270 -22.43 15.86 10.58
C ALA A 270 -22.24 14.47 9.97
N MET A 271 -22.74 14.29 8.74
CA MET A 271 -22.58 13.04 8.02
C MET A 271 -21.12 12.82 7.64
N LEU A 272 -20.60 11.61 7.87
CA LEU A 272 -19.21 11.23 7.59
C LEU A 272 -19.06 10.18 6.48
N GLY A 273 -20.16 9.70 5.94
CA GLY A 273 -20.13 8.70 4.89
C GLY A 273 -21.31 7.76 4.89
N LYS A 274 -21.20 6.75 4.01
CA LYS A 274 -22.15 5.66 3.93
C LYS A 274 -21.42 4.33 4.04
N THR A 275 -22.04 3.33 4.67
CA THR A 275 -21.52 1.97 4.66
C THR A 275 -22.61 0.92 4.58
N PHE A 276 -22.26 -0.19 3.93
CA PHE A 276 -23.06 -1.42 3.87
C PHE A 276 -22.25 -2.66 4.26
N LYS A 277 -20.98 -2.49 4.67
CA LYS A 277 -20.07 -3.58 5.00
C LYS A 277 -20.24 -3.97 6.47
N GLY A 278 -20.04 -5.26 6.77
CA GLY A 278 -20.07 -5.76 8.15
C GLY A 278 -21.44 -6.21 8.64
N LEU A 279 -22.42 -6.31 7.74
CA LEU A 279 -23.79 -6.70 8.06
C LEU A 279 -24.04 -8.15 7.61
N THR A 280 -24.55 -8.98 8.52
CA THR A 280 -25.10 -10.30 8.20
C THR A 280 -26.52 -10.17 7.66
N ASP A 281 -27.03 -11.22 7.01
CA ASP A 281 -28.41 -11.22 6.50
C ASP A 281 -29.43 -11.07 7.65
N GLU A 282 -29.16 -11.69 8.80
CA GLU A 282 -29.95 -11.50 10.04
C GLU A 282 -29.89 -10.04 10.53
N THR A 283 -28.71 -9.42 10.51
CA THR A 283 -28.55 -8.01 10.91
C THR A 283 -29.35 -7.10 9.97
N LEU A 284 -29.31 -7.35 8.66
CA LEU A 284 -30.06 -6.57 7.66
C LEU A 284 -31.57 -6.64 7.87
N ALA A 285 -32.09 -7.83 8.20
CA ALA A 285 -33.51 -8.01 8.49
C ALA A 285 -33.94 -7.20 9.72
N ARG A 286 -33.25 -7.36 10.85
CA ARG A 286 -33.52 -6.62 12.08
C ARG A 286 -33.36 -5.11 11.90
N GLN A 287 -32.25 -4.68 11.30
CA GLN A 287 -31.96 -3.28 10.99
C GLN A 287 -33.08 -2.64 10.17
N THR A 288 -33.61 -3.34 9.16
CA THR A 288 -34.67 -2.80 8.31
C THR A 288 -35.92 -2.49 9.14
N VAL A 289 -36.33 -3.39 10.04
CA VAL A 289 -37.47 -3.16 10.93
C VAL A 289 -37.23 -1.95 11.85
N GLU A 290 -36.07 -1.92 12.52
CA GLU A 290 -35.73 -0.85 13.47
C GLU A 290 -35.67 0.54 12.82
N LEU A 291 -35.14 0.62 11.59
CA LEU A 291 -35.04 1.87 10.85
C LEU A 291 -36.41 2.35 10.36
N LEU A 292 -37.27 1.45 9.90
CA LEU A 292 -38.64 1.78 9.48
C LEU A 292 -39.48 2.30 10.66
N ALA A 293 -39.32 1.73 11.86
CA ALA A 293 -39.98 2.22 13.08
C ALA A 293 -39.53 3.63 13.49
N ARG A 294 -38.38 4.09 12.98
CA ARG A 294 -37.79 5.41 13.27
C ARG A 294 -37.88 6.38 12.11
N GLU A 295 -38.62 6.03 11.06
CA GLU A 295 -38.74 6.86 9.87
C GLU A 295 -39.29 8.26 10.20
N THR A 296 -38.62 9.27 9.67
CA THR A 296 -39.08 10.67 9.65
C THR A 296 -39.48 11.13 8.26
N GLY A 297 -39.07 10.38 7.24
CA GLY A 297 -39.56 10.51 5.87
C GLY A 297 -38.70 9.74 4.89
N ARG A 298 -39.21 9.52 3.68
CA ARG A 298 -38.51 8.78 2.63
C ARG A 298 -38.64 9.40 1.25
N ASP A 299 -37.69 9.07 0.40
CA ASP A 299 -37.80 9.19 -1.05
C ASP A 299 -37.75 7.80 -1.70
N ALA A 300 -37.59 7.75 -3.02
CA ALA A 300 -37.57 6.49 -3.76
C ALA A 300 -36.45 5.52 -3.31
N TRP A 301 -35.35 6.04 -2.76
CA TRP A 301 -34.16 5.26 -2.47
C TRP A 301 -33.73 5.30 -1.01
N THR A 302 -34.03 6.40 -0.32
CA THR A 302 -33.51 6.71 1.02
C THR A 302 -34.64 6.84 2.03
N VAL A 303 -34.48 6.20 3.18
CA VAL A 303 -35.32 6.37 4.36
C VAL A 303 -34.53 7.18 5.39
N ARG A 304 -34.98 8.38 5.71
CA ARG A 304 -34.44 9.22 6.79
C ARG A 304 -35.05 8.79 8.11
N VAL A 305 -34.23 8.72 9.15
CA VAL A 305 -34.66 8.20 10.46
C VAL A 305 -34.33 9.20 11.57
N ARG A 306 -35.00 9.07 12.72
CA ARG A 306 -34.58 9.76 13.93
C ARG A 306 -33.18 9.28 14.33
N PRO A 307 -32.24 10.19 14.65
CA PRO A 307 -30.83 9.86 14.92
C PRO A 307 -30.66 9.29 16.33
N GLU A 308 -31.28 8.14 16.59
CA GLU A 308 -31.33 7.48 17.89
C GLU A 308 -30.46 6.20 17.92
N LEU A 309 -30.26 5.57 16.77
CA LEU A 309 -29.51 4.32 16.69
C LEU A 309 -28.01 4.59 16.59
N VAL A 310 -27.26 4.18 17.60
CA VAL A 310 -25.79 4.23 17.63
C VAL A 310 -25.21 2.92 17.12
N VAL A 311 -24.19 3.04 16.27
CA VAL A 311 -23.49 1.91 15.64
C VAL A 311 -21.99 2.13 15.77
N GLU A 312 -21.29 1.10 16.22
CA GLU A 312 -19.83 1.08 16.26
C GLU A 312 -19.31 0.80 14.85
N ILE A 313 -18.53 1.75 14.32
CA ILE A 313 -18.01 1.74 12.95
C ILE A 313 -16.50 1.64 12.99
N ALA A 314 -15.95 0.55 12.44
CA ALA A 314 -14.54 0.44 12.15
C ALA A 314 -14.22 1.11 10.80
N PHE A 315 -13.07 1.76 10.69
CA PHE A 315 -12.61 2.39 9.46
C PHE A 315 -11.08 2.34 9.35
N ASP A 316 -10.58 2.48 8.13
CA ASP A 316 -9.15 2.38 7.82
C ASP A 316 -8.43 3.74 7.89
N GLY A 317 -9.19 4.84 7.91
CA GLY A 317 -8.67 6.20 8.10
C GLY A 317 -9.68 7.28 7.71
N VAL A 318 -9.31 8.53 7.91
CA VAL A 318 -10.11 9.71 7.56
C VAL A 318 -9.57 10.33 6.27
N GLN A 319 -10.42 11.03 5.51
CA GLN A 319 -10.00 11.79 4.33
C GLN A 319 -10.78 13.08 4.18
N ARG A 320 -10.19 14.08 3.51
CA ARG A 320 -10.88 15.33 3.18
C ARG A 320 -11.96 15.06 2.15
N SER A 321 -13.13 15.68 2.31
CA SER A 321 -14.26 15.50 1.40
C SER A 321 -15.10 16.76 1.31
N SER A 322 -15.24 17.32 0.11
CA SER A 322 -16.17 18.42 -0.16
C SER A 322 -17.64 17.99 -0.18
N ARG A 323 -17.92 16.68 -0.17
CA ARG A 323 -19.28 16.13 -0.21
C ARG A 323 -20.01 16.27 1.12
N TYR A 324 -19.28 16.28 2.23
CA TYR A 324 -19.85 16.19 3.57
C TYR A 324 -19.63 17.49 4.35
N PRO A 325 -20.60 17.90 5.18
CA PRO A 325 -20.56 19.21 5.85
C PRO A 325 -19.30 19.46 6.69
N ALA A 326 -18.78 18.43 7.36
CA ALA A 326 -17.58 18.55 8.19
C ALA A 326 -16.26 18.65 7.39
N GLY A 327 -16.31 18.53 6.06
CA GLY A 327 -15.12 18.47 5.20
C GLY A 327 -14.38 17.13 5.29
N LEU A 328 -14.95 16.10 5.92
CA LEU A 328 -14.31 14.83 6.23
C LEU A 328 -15.18 13.62 5.83
N ALA A 329 -14.53 12.50 5.53
CA ALA A 329 -15.18 11.22 5.26
C ALA A 329 -14.38 10.04 5.83
N LEU A 330 -15.07 8.96 6.22
CA LEU A 330 -14.43 7.71 6.64
C LEU A 330 -14.06 6.83 5.44
N ARG A 331 -12.84 6.28 5.44
CA ARG A 331 -12.36 5.32 4.45
C ARG A 331 -12.65 3.89 4.90
N PHE A 332 -13.20 3.09 3.99
CA PHE A 332 -13.48 1.67 4.19
C PHE A 332 -14.33 1.34 5.43
N ALA A 333 -15.20 2.28 5.84
CA ALA A 333 -16.09 2.12 6.98
C ALA A 333 -16.86 0.79 6.95
N ARG A 334 -16.99 0.15 8.10
CA ARG A 334 -17.66 -1.15 8.30
C ARG A 334 -18.38 -1.14 9.64
N VAL A 335 -19.61 -1.64 9.65
CA VAL A 335 -20.36 -1.89 10.89
C VAL A 335 -19.68 -3.01 11.66
N VAL A 336 -19.30 -2.73 12.92
CA VAL A 336 -18.83 -3.74 13.87
C VAL A 336 -20.04 -4.33 14.59
N ARG A 337 -20.83 -3.47 15.23
CA ARG A 337 -22.05 -3.84 15.96
C ARG A 337 -22.94 -2.62 16.22
N TYR A 338 -24.21 -2.88 16.46
CA TYR A 338 -25.11 -1.90 17.06
C TYR A 338 -24.79 -1.71 18.55
N ARG A 339 -25.00 -0.51 19.07
CA ARG A 339 -24.71 -0.11 20.46
C ARG A 339 -26.00 0.25 21.19
N PRO A 340 -26.84 -0.74 21.54
CA PRO A 340 -28.06 -0.48 22.32
C PRO A 340 -27.75 0.01 23.74
N ASP A 341 -26.49 -0.10 24.16
CA ASP A 341 -25.95 0.40 25.41
C ASP A 341 -25.60 1.90 25.38
N LYS A 342 -25.73 2.57 24.22
CA LYS A 342 -25.40 3.98 24.05
C LYS A 342 -26.55 4.77 23.46
N ASP A 343 -26.77 5.97 24.01
CA ASP A 343 -27.67 6.95 23.44
C ASP A 343 -26.96 7.83 22.40
N ALA A 344 -27.74 8.52 21.56
CA ALA A 344 -27.22 9.44 20.54
C ALA A 344 -26.33 10.55 21.15
N ALA A 345 -26.61 10.97 22.38
CA ALA A 345 -25.81 11.94 23.12
C ALA A 345 -24.45 11.40 23.60
N GLU A 346 -24.14 10.12 23.36
CA GLU A 346 -22.87 9.46 23.64
C GLU A 346 -22.10 9.08 22.36
N ALA A 347 -22.68 9.36 21.18
CA ALA A 347 -22.00 9.19 19.91
C ALA A 347 -20.81 10.17 19.78
N ASP A 348 -19.77 9.72 19.09
CA ASP A 348 -18.54 10.48 18.91
C ASP A 348 -18.77 11.78 18.13
N THR A 349 -17.90 12.76 18.38
CA THR A 349 -18.03 14.12 17.86
C THR A 349 -17.21 14.34 16.61
N VAL A 350 -17.53 15.38 15.84
CA VAL A 350 -16.67 15.82 14.72
C VAL A 350 -15.26 16.20 15.21
N ALA A 351 -15.13 16.79 16.40
CA ALA A 351 -13.84 17.04 17.02
C ALA A 351 -13.02 15.75 17.20
N THR A 352 -13.65 14.66 17.67
CA THR A 352 -12.99 13.33 17.79
C THR A 352 -12.49 12.86 16.42
N VAL A 353 -13.29 13.04 15.37
CA VAL A 353 -12.91 12.64 14.00
C VAL A 353 -11.75 13.50 13.48
N ARG A 354 -11.71 14.79 13.81
CA ARG A 354 -10.61 15.70 13.45
C ARG A 354 -9.33 15.37 14.19
N GLU A 355 -9.40 14.96 15.47
CA GLU A 355 -8.25 14.50 16.24
C GLU A 355 -7.63 13.25 15.60
N ILE A 356 -8.47 12.29 15.21
CA ILE A 356 -8.02 11.09 14.47
C ILE A 356 -7.41 11.49 13.12
N ALA A 357 -8.05 12.39 12.37
CA ALA A 357 -7.53 12.87 11.10
C ALA A 357 -6.16 13.57 11.24
N ALA A 358 -6.00 14.41 12.27
CA ALA A 358 -4.73 15.09 12.54
C ALA A 358 -3.62 14.10 12.93
N ALA A 359 -3.94 13.07 13.71
CA ALA A 359 -3.01 11.99 14.03
C ALA A 359 -2.59 11.17 12.80
N GLU A 360 -3.45 11.08 11.79
CA GLU A 360 -3.18 10.44 10.49
C GLU A 360 -2.48 11.37 9.47
N GLY A 361 -2.17 12.62 9.86
CA GLY A 361 -1.46 13.59 9.02
C GLY A 361 -2.33 14.34 8.01
N LEU A 362 -3.62 14.54 8.31
CA LEU A 362 -4.62 15.10 7.39
C LEU A 362 -4.95 16.58 7.57
#